data_AF-X1LTN6-F1
#
_entry.id   AF-X1LTN6-F1
#
_cell.length_a   1.000
_cell.length_b   1.000
_cell.length_c   1.000
_cell.angle_alpha   90.00
_cell.angle_beta   90.00
_cell.angle_gamma   90.00
#
_symmetry.space_group_name_H-M   'P 1'
#
loop_
_entity.id
_entity.type
_entity.pdbx_description
1 polymer ?
#
loop_
_entity_poly.entity_id
_entity_poly.type
_entity_poly.pdbx_seq_one_letter_code
_entity_poly.pdbx_strand_id
1 'polypeptide(L)'
;MFIESPRYTERFGSIRLNHVQKVIALDSGLKSELPPHGAMGVIKINEETIKHFEDRMAIVIPVKDEKLKLIEGVVSGVPHDCLVIVVSNSQREKVDRFR
;
A
#
# COMPACT_ATOMS: atom_id res chain seq x y z
N MET A 1 -9.71 3.20 6.46
CA MET A 1 -8.88 2.09 6.96
C MET A 1 -8.73 2.16 8.48
N PHE A 2 -8.71 1.02 9.19
CA PHE A 2 -8.37 0.94 10.61
C PHE A 2 -7.08 0.15 10.82
N ILE A 3 -6.13 0.72 11.57
CA ILE A 3 -4.85 0.07 11.91
C ILE A 3 -4.67 0.03 13.42
N GLU A 4 -4.03 -1.00 13.93
CA GLU A 4 -3.66 -1.07 15.34
C GLU A 4 -2.67 0.05 15.71
N SER A 5 -2.82 0.68 16.87
CA SER A 5 -1.86 1.67 17.36
C SER A 5 -0.55 1.00 17.77
N PRO A 6 0.61 1.62 17.55
CA PRO A 6 1.89 1.00 17.86
C PRO A 6 2.02 0.75 19.37
N ARG A 7 2.06 -0.53 19.78
CA ARG A 7 2.20 -0.92 21.20
C ARG A 7 3.62 -0.74 21.73
N TYR A 8 4.60 -0.85 20.85
CA TYR A 8 6.02 -0.74 21.15
C TYR A 8 6.76 -0.03 20.00
N THR A 9 7.69 0.84 20.36
CA THR A 9 8.58 1.53 19.43
C THR A 9 9.99 1.50 19.98
N GLU A 10 10.90 0.83 19.28
CA GLU A 10 12.32 0.85 19.62
C GLU A 10 12.96 2.14 19.09
N ARG A 11 13.79 2.77 19.92
CA ARG A 11 14.50 4.00 19.56
C ARG A 11 15.99 3.71 19.43
N PHE A 12 16.53 4.00 18.25
CA PHE A 12 17.96 3.91 17.96
C PHE A 12 18.45 5.27 17.46
N GLY A 13 18.97 6.09 18.39
CA GLY A 13 19.29 7.49 18.10
C GLY A 13 18.04 8.27 17.64
N SER A 14 18.10 8.84 16.44
CA SER A 14 16.98 9.57 15.81
C SER A 14 15.97 8.65 15.06
N ILE A 15 16.23 7.34 15.01
CA ILE A 15 15.37 6.37 14.32
C ILE A 15 14.32 5.84 15.28
N ARG A 16 13.06 5.78 14.83
CA ARG A 16 11.95 5.14 15.52
C ARG A 16 11.49 3.93 14.72
N LEU A 17 11.65 2.75 15.31
CA LEU A 17 11.25 1.47 14.73
C LEU A 17 9.96 1.01 15.42
N ASN A 18 8.83 1.16 14.75
CA ASN A 18 7.55 0.70 15.29
C ASN A 18 7.43 -0.81 15.12
N HIS A 19 6.89 -1.49 16.14
CA HIS A 19 6.50 -2.89 16.01
C HIS A 19 5.44 -3.06 14.91
N VAL A 20 5.33 -4.27 14.35
CA VAL A 20 4.31 -4.63 13.35
C VAL A 20 2.91 -4.24 13.85
N GLN A 21 2.15 -3.54 13.00
CA GLN A 21 0.77 -3.10 13.24
C GLN A 21 -0.17 -3.85 12.29
N LYS A 22 -1.26 -4.43 12.82
CA LYS A 22 -2.24 -5.13 11.99
C LYS A 22 -3.24 -4.16 11.37
N VAL A 23 -3.56 -4.37 10.08
CA VAL A 23 -4.73 -3.74 9.45
C VAL A 23 -5.98 -4.50 9.90
N ILE A 24 -6.86 -3.83 10.63
CA ILE A 24 -8.09 -4.40 11.21
C ILE A 24 -9.22 -4.35 10.18
N ALA A 25 -9.31 -3.25 9.43
CA ALA A 25 -10.25 -3.10 8.32
C ALA A 25 -9.62 -2.29 7.19
N LEU A 26 -9.82 -2.74 5.95
CA LEU A 26 -9.32 -2.07 4.74
C LEU A 26 -10.06 -0.75 4.50
N ASP A 27 -11.39 -0.80 4.50
CA ASP A 27 -12.24 0.39 4.43
C ASP A 27 -12.95 0.63 5.77
N SER A 28 -12.97 1.90 6.20
CA SER A 28 -13.63 2.34 7.43
C SER A 28 -14.96 3.05 7.17
N GLY A 29 -15.34 3.24 5.90
CA GLY A 29 -16.53 3.97 5.48
C GLY A 29 -16.48 5.47 5.82
N LEU A 30 -17.46 6.20 5.28
CA LEU A 30 -17.59 7.66 5.43
C LEU A 30 -18.16 8.07 6.80
N LYS A 31 -18.95 7.20 7.44
CA LYS A 31 -19.64 7.47 8.71
C LYS A 31 -19.28 6.41 9.74
N SER A 32 -18.17 6.60 10.41
CA SER A 32 -17.90 5.95 11.68
C SER A 32 -17.29 7.01 12.57
N GLU A 33 -18.15 7.73 13.28
CA GLU A 33 -17.75 8.42 14.50
C GLU A 33 -17.23 7.34 15.43
N LEU A 34 -15.92 7.37 15.71
CA LEU A 34 -15.36 6.50 16.74
C LEU A 34 -16.11 6.78 18.04
N PRO A 35 -16.60 5.77 18.77
CA PRO A 35 -17.19 6.00 20.08
C PRO A 35 -16.18 6.75 20.95
N PRO A 36 -16.57 7.86 21.61
CA PRO A 36 -15.63 8.76 22.29
C PRO A 36 -14.86 8.11 23.45
N HIS A 37 -15.19 6.88 23.83
CA HIS A 37 -14.63 6.16 24.98
C HIS A 37 -14.08 4.74 24.66
N GLY A 38 -13.98 4.34 23.37
CA GLY A 38 -13.72 2.94 22.99
C GLY A 38 -12.47 2.64 22.13
N ALA A 39 -11.75 3.65 21.63
CA ALA A 39 -10.66 3.46 20.67
C ALA A 39 -9.26 3.30 21.31
N MET A 40 -9.16 2.64 22.47
CA MET A 40 -7.87 2.32 23.08
C MET A 40 -7.18 1.24 22.25
N GLY A 41 -6.32 1.63 21.32
CA GLY A 41 -5.48 0.70 20.56
C GLY A 41 -5.68 0.67 19.05
N VAL A 42 -6.54 1.51 18.46
CA VAL A 42 -6.80 1.52 17.01
C VAL A 42 -6.83 2.95 16.47
N ILE A 43 -6.19 3.16 15.33
CA ILE A 43 -6.11 4.43 14.61
C ILE A 43 -6.96 4.32 13.35
N LYS A 44 -7.89 5.27 13.18
CA LYS A 44 -8.63 5.44 11.93
C LYS A 44 -7.82 6.30 10.97
N ILE A 45 -7.66 5.82 9.75
CA ILE A 45 -7.12 6.60 8.63
C ILE A 45 -8.28 6.89 7.68
N ASN A 46 -8.60 8.18 7.56
CA ASN A 46 -9.68 8.67 6.71
C ASN A 46 -9.29 8.58 5.23
N GLU A 47 -10.29 8.39 4.37
CA GLU A 47 -10.10 8.30 2.92
C GLU A 47 -9.48 9.57 2.33
N GLU A 48 -9.92 10.75 2.79
CA GLU A 48 -9.36 12.05 2.38
C GLU A 48 -7.86 12.15 2.68
N THR A 49 -7.43 11.58 3.82
CA THR A 49 -6.02 11.53 4.18
C THR A 49 -5.24 10.63 3.22
N ILE A 50 -5.79 9.47 2.85
CA ILE A 50 -5.17 8.54 1.90
C ILE A 50 -5.02 9.21 0.54
N LYS A 51 -6.11 9.78 0.00
CA LYS A 51 -6.10 10.49 -1.29
C LYS A 51 -5.07 11.63 -1.34
N HIS A 52 -4.94 12.39 -0.26
CA HIS A 52 -3.94 13.47 -0.16
C HIS A 52 -2.47 12.97 -0.27
N PHE A 53 -2.21 11.71 0.05
CA PHE A 53 -0.89 11.09 -0.14
C PHE A 53 -0.77 10.40 -1.50
N GLU A 54 -1.83 9.77 -2.01
CA GLU A 54 -1.85 9.11 -3.32
C GLU A 54 -1.43 10.08 -4.44
N ASP A 55 -1.95 11.31 -4.43
CA ASP A 55 -1.65 12.38 -5.40
C ASP A 55 -0.16 12.78 -5.47
N ARG A 56 0.63 12.42 -4.45
CA ARG A 56 2.08 12.71 -4.34
C ARG A 56 2.93 11.45 -4.25
N MET A 57 2.33 10.28 -4.46
CA MET A 57 2.99 8.99 -4.36
C MET A 57 3.31 8.42 -5.74
N ALA A 58 4.53 7.91 -5.89
CA ALA A 58 4.91 7.11 -7.05
C ALA A 58 4.98 5.63 -6.66
N ILE A 59 4.27 4.78 -7.39
CA ILE A 59 4.33 3.33 -7.23
C ILE A 59 5.24 2.76 -8.31
N VAL A 60 6.37 2.20 -7.87
CA VAL A 60 7.35 1.55 -8.74
C VAL A 60 7.04 0.06 -8.81
N ILE A 61 6.77 -0.45 -10.02
CA ILE A 61 6.51 -1.86 -10.29
C ILE A 61 7.72 -2.46 -11.03
N PRO A 62 8.63 -3.15 -10.31
CA PRO A 62 9.73 -3.86 -10.96
C PRO A 62 9.25 -5.14 -11.62
N VAL A 63 9.72 -5.42 -12.83
CA VAL A 63 9.30 -6.57 -13.63
C VAL A 63 10.52 -7.26 -14.26
N LYS A 64 10.53 -8.60 -14.24
CA LYS A 64 11.49 -9.41 -15.00
C LYS A 64 10.82 -10.70 -15.48
N ASP A 65 10.52 -10.74 -16.77
CA ASP A 65 9.93 -11.90 -17.46
C ASP A 65 8.60 -12.41 -16.85
N GLU A 66 7.83 -11.52 -16.21
CA GLU A 66 6.54 -11.85 -15.61
C GLU A 66 5.44 -12.06 -16.67
N LYS A 67 4.41 -12.83 -16.30
CA LYS A 67 3.23 -13.01 -17.16
C LYS A 67 2.52 -11.68 -17.35
N LEU A 68 2.24 -11.30 -18.61
CA LEU A 68 1.54 -10.05 -18.94
C LEU A 68 0.19 -9.90 -18.20
N LYS A 69 -0.57 -11.00 -18.06
CA LYS A 69 -1.84 -11.00 -17.31
C LYS A 69 -1.67 -10.66 -15.82
N LEU A 70 -0.53 -11.00 -15.22
CA LEU A 70 -0.24 -10.64 -13.83
C LEU A 70 0.09 -9.16 -13.72
N ILE A 71 0.91 -8.63 -14.63
CA ILE A 71 1.25 -7.21 -14.68
C ILE A 71 -0.02 -6.38 -14.88
N GLU A 72 -0.88 -6.76 -15.81
CA GLU A 72 -2.18 -6.12 -16.03
C GLU A 72 -3.01 -6.06 -14.75
N GLY A 73 -3.13 -7.20 -14.05
CA GLY A 73 -3.85 -7.26 -12.77
C GLY A 73 -3.23 -6.35 -11.70
N VAL A 74 -1.89 -6.29 -11.59
CA VAL A 74 -1.20 -5.43 -10.63
C VAL A 74 -1.43 -3.96 -10.96
N VAL A 75 -1.27 -3.56 -12.23
CA VAL A 75 -1.48 -2.16 -12.65
C VAL A 75 -2.93 -1.74 -12.41
N SER A 76 -3.90 -2.62 -12.65
CA SER A 76 -5.31 -2.34 -12.40
C SER A 76 -5.66 -2.18 -10.91
N GLY A 77 -4.83 -2.70 -10.01
CA GLY A 77 -5.01 -2.59 -8.57
C GLY A 77 -4.32 -1.39 -7.93
N VAL A 78 -3.55 -0.61 -8.69
CA VAL A 78 -2.91 0.62 -8.19
C VAL A 78 -3.98 1.72 -8.04
N PRO A 79 -4.00 2.46 -6.92
CA PRO A 79 -4.89 3.61 -6.77
C PRO A 79 -4.71 4.62 -7.92
N HIS A 80 -5.82 5.15 -8.42
CA HIS A 80 -5.88 5.96 -9.64
C HIS A 80 -4.96 7.19 -9.60
N ASP A 81 -4.87 7.85 -8.45
CA ASP A 81 -4.18 9.15 -8.32
C ASP A 81 -2.66 8.99 -8.12
N CYS A 82 -2.14 7.76 -8.06
CA CYS A 82 -0.71 7.49 -7.95
C CYS A 82 0.01 7.54 -9.31
N LEU A 83 1.25 8.03 -9.33
CA LEU A 83 2.13 7.90 -10.50
C LEU A 83 2.66 6.46 -10.61
N VAL A 84 2.35 5.74 -11.69
CA VAL A 84 2.85 4.38 -11.92
C VAL A 84 4.14 4.40 -12.74
N ILE A 85 5.21 3.78 -12.20
CA ILE A 85 6.51 3.65 -12.87
C ILE A 85 6.85 2.17 -13.00
N VAL A 86 6.90 1.65 -14.23
CA VAL A 86 7.31 0.26 -14.49
C VAL A 86 8.79 0.20 -14.80
N VAL A 87 9.56 -0.57 -14.02
CA VAL A 87 10.99 -0.79 -14.26
C VAL A 87 11.18 -2.23 -14.72
N SER A 88 11.37 -2.41 -16.02
CA SER A 88 11.52 -3.73 -16.64
C SER A 88 12.99 -4.10 -16.84
N ASN A 89 13.36 -5.28 -16.36
CA ASN A 89 14.59 -5.99 -16.72
C ASN A 89 14.28 -7.31 -17.45
N SER A 90 13.15 -7.36 -18.15
CA SER A 90 12.75 -8.52 -18.95
C SER A 90 13.61 -8.67 -20.20
N GLN A 91 13.63 -9.89 -20.74
CA GLN A 91 14.29 -10.21 -22.00
C GLN A 91 13.67 -9.38 -23.14
N ARG A 92 14.55 -8.90 -24.02
CA ARG A 92 14.15 -8.15 -25.23
C ARG A 92 13.96 -9.07 -26.44
N GLU A 93 14.41 -10.32 -26.32
CA GLU A 93 14.32 -11.32 -27.37
C GLU A 93 12.92 -11.94 -27.42
N LYS A 94 12.55 -12.50 -28.58
CA LYS A 94 11.25 -13.15 -28.74
C LYS A 94 11.23 -14.43 -27.90
N VAL A 95 10.26 -14.51 -26.97
CA VAL A 95 9.94 -15.77 -26.29
C VAL A 95 9.35 -16.73 -27.32
N ASP A 96 10.08 -17.78 -27.68
CA ASP A 96 9.53 -18.89 -28.49
C ASP A 96 8.47 -19.62 -27.66
N ARG A 97 7.20 -19.47 -28.05
CA ARG A 97 6.04 -20.03 -27.35
C ARG A 97 5.58 -21.37 -27.93
N PHE A 98 6.28 -21.94 -28.92
CA PHE A 98 5.86 -23.14 -29.65
C PHE A 98 6.77 -24.37 -29.43
N ARG A 99 7.60 -24.34 -28.40
CA ARG A 99 8.53 -25.44 -28.09
C ARG A 99 8.00 -26.37 -27.00
#